data_AF-A0A023BTU8-F1
#
_entry.id   AF-A0A023BTU8-F1
#
_cell.length_a   1.000
_cell.length_b   1.000
_cell.length_c   1.000
_cell.angle_alpha   90.00
_cell.angle_beta   90.00
_cell.angle_gamma   90.00
#
_symmetry.space_group_name_H-M   'P 1'
#
loop_
_entity.id
_entity.type
_entity.pdbx_description
1 polymer ?
#
loop_
_entity_poly.entity_id
_entity_poly.type
_entity_poly.pdbx_seq_one_letter_code
_entity_poly.pdbx_strand_id
1 'polypeptide(L)'
;MNKKEALIQEIQEAFKGVKLDEGIGLWEAQGHDDRVSDVECKKLRAKDEKEDWNNIPLIHLYQCSSSLTFFDAKGMRFHTPMFLLYAIGVFQKEQEELQKKGLLNGCSDPDIENRLQTITDYAQDSLGYQQLYTKPFSLFSGKQLKCILKFLEFKLSELEMYYKSNDAKELGLLPTAVKYNKDYMQLQEALNCWIHNFKIEYVLK
;
A
#
# COMPACT_ATOMS: atom_id res chain seq x y z
N MET A 1 9.27 3.49 21.92
CA MET A 1 8.45 3.21 20.73
C MET A 1 9.34 2.54 19.71
N ASN A 2 8.99 1.33 19.27
CA ASN A 2 9.76 0.64 18.22
C ASN A 2 9.47 1.26 16.84
N LYS A 3 10.29 0.97 15.82
CA LYS A 3 10.16 1.56 14.48
C LYS A 3 8.77 1.33 13.86
N LYS A 4 8.17 0.16 14.10
CA LYS A 4 6.84 -0.23 13.62
C LYS A 4 5.74 0.65 14.23
N GLU A 5 5.72 0.78 15.56
CA GLU A 5 4.76 1.62 16.30
C GLU A 5 4.85 3.09 15.89
N ALA A 6 6.06 3.61 15.71
CA ALA A 6 6.29 4.98 15.26
C ALA A 6 5.67 5.21 13.87
N LEU A 7 5.91 4.30 12.93
CA LEU A 7 5.35 4.37 11.59
C LEU A 7 3.81 4.30 11.60
N ILE A 8 3.23 3.42 12.41
CA ILE A 8 1.77 3.30 12.55
C ILE A 8 1.16 4.63 12.99
N GLN A 9 1.72 5.26 14.04
CA GLN A 9 1.23 6.55 14.54
C GLN A 9 1.34 7.64 13.48
N GLU A 10 2.47 7.71 12.78
CA GLU A 10 2.68 8.70 11.73
C GLU A 10 1.69 8.52 10.56
N ILE A 11 1.39 7.30 10.14
CA ILE A 11 0.37 7.02 9.13
C ILE A 11 -1.00 7.49 9.62
N GLN A 12 -1.39 7.13 10.84
CA GLN A 12 -2.68 7.55 11.40
C GLN A 12 -2.81 9.07 11.46
N GLU A 13 -1.76 9.77 11.89
CA GLU A 13 -1.74 11.23 11.96
C GLU A 13 -1.74 11.90 10.58
N ALA A 14 -0.94 11.41 9.63
CA ALA A 14 -0.80 12.01 8.31
C ALA A 14 -2.07 11.87 7.45
N PHE A 15 -2.89 10.84 7.72
CA PHE A 15 -4.14 10.59 7.00
C PHE A 15 -5.39 10.93 7.83
N LYS A 16 -5.23 11.45 9.05
CA LYS A 16 -6.37 11.84 9.89
C LYS A 16 -7.31 12.83 9.17
N GLY A 17 -8.59 12.50 9.15
CA GLY A 17 -9.64 13.35 8.57
C GLY A 17 -9.65 13.41 7.04
N VAL A 18 -8.88 12.57 6.35
CA VAL A 18 -9.02 12.38 4.90
C VAL A 18 -10.36 11.72 4.62
N LYS A 19 -11.16 12.36 3.76
CA LYS A 19 -12.44 11.85 3.26
C LYS A 19 -12.31 11.38 1.82
N LEU A 20 -13.21 10.50 1.40
CA LEU A 20 -13.26 10.01 0.02
C LEU A 20 -13.81 11.08 -0.93
N ASP A 21 -14.78 11.87 -0.47
CA ASP A 21 -15.58 12.80 -1.29
C ASP A 21 -16.11 12.08 -2.57
N GLU A 22 -15.93 12.70 -3.73
CA GLU A 22 -16.23 12.13 -5.05
C GLU A 22 -15.15 11.18 -5.60
N GLY A 23 -14.21 10.75 -4.75
CA GLY A 23 -13.20 9.75 -5.15
C GLY A 23 -13.80 8.37 -5.35
N ILE A 24 -13.09 7.52 -6.10
CA ILE A 24 -13.49 6.13 -6.35
C ILE A 24 -13.28 5.31 -5.06
N GLY A 25 -14.35 4.68 -4.58
CA GLY A 25 -14.36 3.81 -3.39
C GLY A 25 -13.88 2.39 -3.66
N LEU A 26 -13.63 1.58 -2.62
CA LEU A 26 -13.22 0.17 -2.74
C LEU A 26 -14.21 -0.65 -3.57
N TRP A 27 -15.49 -0.60 -3.22
CA TRP A 27 -16.51 -1.39 -3.91
C TRP A 27 -16.76 -0.85 -5.31
N GLU A 28 -16.75 0.47 -5.51
CA GLU A 28 -16.83 1.06 -6.85
C GLU A 28 -15.65 0.62 -7.75
N ALA A 29 -14.42 0.65 -7.22
CA ALA A 29 -13.23 0.17 -7.92
C ALA A 29 -13.32 -1.32 -8.27
N GLN A 30 -13.83 -2.16 -7.37
CA GLN A 30 -14.12 -3.57 -7.68
C GLN A 30 -15.13 -3.71 -8.82
N GLY A 31 -16.17 -2.86 -8.86
CA GLY A 31 -17.13 -2.83 -9.96
C GLY A 31 -16.49 -2.51 -11.31
N HIS A 32 -15.51 -1.59 -11.34
CA HIS A 32 -14.75 -1.30 -12.55
C HIS A 32 -13.91 -2.50 -13.02
N ASP A 33 -13.28 -3.22 -12.09
CA ASP A 33 -12.51 -4.43 -12.38
C ASP A 33 -13.40 -5.56 -12.94
N ASP A 34 -14.54 -5.78 -12.29
CA ASP A 34 -15.54 -6.79 -12.68
C ASP A 34 -16.29 -6.42 -13.98
N ARG A 35 -16.11 -5.19 -14.49
CA ARG A 35 -16.79 -4.63 -15.67
C ARG A 35 -18.32 -4.71 -15.58
N VAL A 36 -18.86 -4.49 -14.38
CA VAL A 36 -20.31 -4.47 -14.17
C VAL A 36 -20.95 -3.24 -14.82
N SER A 37 -22.28 -3.23 -14.91
CA SER A 37 -23.00 -2.08 -15.47
C SER A 37 -22.87 -0.82 -14.59
N ASP A 38 -23.06 0.37 -15.18
CA ASP A 38 -23.07 1.64 -14.43
C ASP A 38 -24.07 1.64 -13.26
N VAL A 39 -25.20 0.94 -13.42
CA VAL A 39 -26.22 0.79 -12.37
C VAL A 39 -25.69 -0.06 -11.21
N GLU A 40 -24.95 -1.11 -11.50
CA GLU A 40 -24.31 -1.96 -10.50
C GLU A 40 -23.13 -1.26 -9.83
N CYS A 41 -22.29 -0.53 -10.58
CA CYS A 41 -21.25 0.32 -10.01
C CYS A 41 -21.82 1.34 -9.01
N LYS A 42 -22.96 1.98 -9.33
CA LYS A 42 -23.64 2.89 -8.38
C LYS A 42 -24.11 2.19 -7.10
N LYS A 43 -24.57 0.93 -7.19
CA LYS A 43 -24.94 0.13 -6.02
C LYS A 43 -23.72 -0.25 -5.19
N LEU A 44 -22.60 -0.54 -5.85
CA LEU A 44 -21.33 -0.82 -5.17
C LEU A 44 -20.80 0.43 -4.47
N ARG A 45 -20.78 1.59 -5.15
CA ARG A 45 -20.43 2.89 -4.56
C ARG A 45 -21.26 3.23 -3.32
N ALA A 46 -22.53 2.80 -3.27
CA ALA A 46 -23.38 3.00 -2.10
C ALA A 46 -22.89 2.25 -0.84
N LYS A 47 -22.09 1.19 -1.00
CA LYS A 47 -21.47 0.44 0.11
C LYS A 47 -20.18 1.05 0.63
N ASP A 48 -19.58 1.97 -0.12
CA ASP A 48 -18.29 2.56 0.25
C ASP A 48 -18.42 3.48 1.46
N GLU A 49 -17.50 3.29 2.41
CA GLU A 49 -17.19 4.24 3.47
C GLU A 49 -16.54 5.49 2.84
N LYS A 50 -16.95 6.69 3.28
CA LYS A 50 -16.59 7.96 2.63
C LYS A 50 -16.04 9.01 3.59
N GLU A 51 -16.29 8.85 4.87
CA GLU A 51 -16.06 9.86 5.91
C GLU A 51 -14.80 9.59 6.72
N ASP A 52 -14.55 8.32 7.05
CA ASP A 52 -13.37 7.92 7.82
C ASP A 52 -12.83 6.58 7.33
N TRP A 53 -11.64 6.60 6.75
CA TRP A 53 -10.99 5.40 6.23
C TRP A 53 -10.72 4.35 7.31
N ASN A 54 -10.65 4.72 8.60
CA ASN A 54 -10.49 3.77 9.71
C ASN A 54 -11.74 2.91 9.94
N ASN A 55 -12.90 3.32 9.43
CA ASN A 55 -14.14 2.56 9.56
C ASN A 55 -14.27 1.46 8.50
N ILE A 56 -13.36 1.38 7.53
CA ILE A 56 -13.36 0.34 6.51
C ILE A 56 -13.10 -1.03 7.18
N PRO A 57 -14.03 -1.99 7.11
CA PRO A 57 -13.79 -3.34 7.61
C PRO A 57 -12.62 -4.02 6.89
N LEU A 58 -11.75 -4.72 7.61
CA LEU A 58 -10.59 -5.41 7.01
C LEU A 58 -11.01 -6.36 5.88
N ILE A 59 -12.11 -7.08 6.06
CA ILE A 59 -12.64 -8.01 5.06
C ILE A 59 -12.90 -7.34 3.70
N HIS A 60 -13.23 -6.04 3.67
CA HIS A 60 -13.43 -5.33 2.40
C HIS A 60 -12.13 -5.17 1.61
N LEU A 61 -10.97 -5.06 2.27
CA LEU A 61 -9.68 -5.03 1.56
C LEU A 61 -9.43 -6.34 0.81
N TYR A 62 -9.83 -7.48 1.39
CA TYR A 62 -9.71 -8.80 0.74
C TYR A 62 -10.70 -8.96 -0.42
N GLN A 63 -11.96 -8.61 -0.17
CA GLN A 63 -13.05 -8.71 -1.16
C GLN A 63 -12.85 -7.75 -2.34
N CYS A 64 -12.10 -6.68 -2.13
CA CYS A 64 -11.81 -5.64 -3.13
C CYS A 64 -10.31 -5.54 -3.43
N SER A 65 -9.57 -6.65 -3.36
CA SER A 65 -8.09 -6.66 -3.42
C SER A 65 -7.50 -6.13 -4.73
N SER A 66 -8.24 -6.15 -5.84
CA SER A 66 -7.80 -5.57 -7.13
C SER A 66 -8.02 -4.06 -7.26
N SER A 67 -8.72 -3.43 -6.30
CA SER A 67 -9.20 -2.06 -6.41
C SER A 67 -8.11 -0.97 -6.51
N LEU A 68 -6.91 -1.24 -6.01
CA LEU A 68 -5.79 -0.27 -6.01
C LEU A 68 -5.45 0.30 -7.39
N THR A 69 -5.69 -0.47 -8.46
CA THR A 69 -5.41 -0.04 -9.84
C THR A 69 -6.46 0.92 -10.40
N PHE A 70 -7.67 0.90 -9.84
CA PHE A 70 -8.82 1.67 -10.34
C PHE A 70 -9.10 2.95 -9.58
N PHE A 71 -8.39 3.19 -8.48
CA PHE A 71 -8.55 4.43 -7.73
C PHE A 71 -8.10 5.66 -8.52
N ASP A 72 -8.92 6.70 -8.46
CA ASP A 72 -8.51 8.05 -8.80
C ASP A 72 -7.64 8.66 -7.68
N ALA A 73 -7.24 9.91 -7.83
CA ALA A 73 -6.34 10.53 -6.85
C ALA A 73 -6.95 10.70 -5.45
N LYS A 74 -8.28 10.88 -5.37
CA LYS A 74 -9.00 10.96 -4.10
C LYS A 74 -9.15 9.58 -3.45
N GLY A 75 -9.59 8.60 -4.22
CA GLY A 75 -9.68 7.20 -3.80
C GLY A 75 -8.36 6.68 -3.28
N MET A 76 -7.26 6.91 -4.01
CA MET A 76 -5.93 6.46 -3.60
C MET A 76 -5.51 7.11 -2.28
N ARG A 77 -5.74 8.42 -2.13
CA ARG A 77 -5.41 9.14 -0.87
C ARG A 77 -6.23 8.66 0.31
N PHE A 78 -7.51 8.33 0.12
CA PHE A 78 -8.38 7.86 1.18
C PHE A 78 -8.04 6.44 1.64
N HIS A 79 -7.78 5.51 0.73
CA HIS A 79 -7.63 4.09 1.07
C HIS A 79 -6.19 3.69 1.44
N THR A 80 -5.18 4.38 0.91
CA THR A 80 -3.76 4.06 1.16
C THR A 80 -3.41 3.78 2.64
N PRO A 81 -3.84 4.56 3.65
CA PRO A 81 -3.48 4.26 5.04
C PRO A 81 -3.93 2.87 5.50
N MET A 82 -5.11 2.40 5.12
CA MET A 82 -5.58 1.04 5.47
C MET A 82 -4.66 -0.04 4.90
N PHE A 83 -4.27 0.11 3.63
CA PHE A 83 -3.39 -0.84 2.97
C PHE A 83 -1.96 -0.83 3.55
N LEU A 84 -1.43 0.34 3.92
CA LEU A 84 -0.12 0.42 4.58
C LEU A 84 -0.15 -0.24 5.95
N LEU A 85 -1.19 0.03 6.76
CA LEU A 85 -1.35 -0.58 8.09
C LEU A 85 -1.55 -2.09 7.99
N TYR A 86 -2.26 -2.56 6.96
CA TYR A 86 -2.35 -3.98 6.62
C TYR A 86 -0.98 -4.58 6.35
N ALA A 87 -0.21 -4.01 5.43
CA ALA A 87 1.11 -4.53 5.07
C ALA A 87 2.13 -4.46 6.23
N ILE A 88 1.98 -3.52 7.16
CA ILE A 88 2.79 -3.45 8.40
C ILE A 88 2.39 -4.56 9.40
N GLY A 89 1.25 -5.22 9.20
CA GLY A 89 0.74 -6.27 10.07
C GLY A 89 0.02 -5.71 11.31
N VAL A 90 -0.73 -4.62 11.18
CA VAL A 90 -1.59 -4.09 12.25
C VAL A 90 -2.78 -5.02 12.50
N PHE A 91 -3.31 -5.63 11.44
CA PHE A 91 -4.54 -6.41 11.49
C PHE A 91 -4.35 -7.93 11.61
N GLN A 92 -3.14 -8.41 11.98
CA GLN A 92 -2.83 -9.85 12.02
C GLN A 92 -3.84 -10.68 12.81
N LYS A 93 -4.26 -10.21 13.99
CA LYS A 93 -5.24 -10.91 14.82
C LYS A 93 -6.62 -11.01 14.16
N GLU A 94 -7.09 -9.90 13.58
CA GLU A 94 -8.37 -9.87 12.87
C GLU A 94 -8.32 -10.74 11.61
N GLN A 95 -7.21 -10.73 10.87
CA GLN A 95 -6.96 -11.60 9.73
C GLN A 95 -7.05 -13.09 10.13
N GLU A 96 -6.38 -13.49 11.21
CA GLU A 96 -6.47 -14.87 11.73
C GLU A 96 -7.90 -15.27 12.08
N GLU A 97 -8.68 -14.36 12.66
CA GLU A 97 -10.09 -14.60 12.99
C GLU A 97 -10.98 -14.74 11.74
N LEU A 98 -10.80 -13.87 10.75
CA LEU A 98 -11.50 -13.97 9.47
C LEU A 98 -11.14 -15.26 8.72
N GLN A 99 -9.86 -15.65 8.75
CA GLN A 99 -9.38 -16.90 8.17
C GLN A 99 -10.01 -18.12 8.86
N LYS A 100 -10.06 -18.15 10.20
CA LYS A 100 -10.72 -19.23 10.96
C LYS A 100 -12.22 -19.35 10.65
N LYS A 101 -12.88 -18.24 10.33
CA LYS A 101 -14.28 -18.20 9.90
C LYS A 101 -14.47 -18.58 8.42
N GLY A 102 -13.40 -18.84 7.67
CA GLY A 102 -13.44 -19.14 6.24
C GLY A 102 -13.84 -17.94 5.37
N LEU A 103 -13.85 -16.73 5.93
CA LEU A 103 -14.30 -15.52 5.21
C LEU A 103 -13.26 -15.02 4.19
N LEU A 104 -12.01 -15.46 4.31
CA LEU A 104 -10.92 -15.13 3.39
C LEU A 104 -10.72 -16.20 2.30
N ASN A 105 -11.54 -17.26 2.30
CA ASN A 105 -11.38 -18.35 1.33
C ASN A 105 -11.58 -17.84 -0.11
N GLY A 106 -10.57 -18.03 -0.95
CA GLY A 106 -10.60 -17.58 -2.34
C GLY A 106 -10.33 -16.08 -2.54
N CYS A 107 -10.05 -15.34 -1.46
CA CYS A 107 -9.59 -13.96 -1.57
C CYS A 107 -8.07 -13.94 -1.78
N SER A 108 -7.59 -12.97 -2.56
CA SER A 108 -6.16 -12.63 -2.62
C SER A 108 -5.79 -11.65 -1.51
N ASP A 109 -4.54 -11.69 -1.08
CA ASP A 109 -4.03 -10.71 -0.12
C ASP A 109 -4.02 -9.30 -0.73
N PRO A 110 -4.46 -8.28 0.03
CA PRO A 110 -4.32 -6.88 -0.37
C PRO A 110 -2.84 -6.51 -0.54
N ASP A 111 -2.42 -6.08 -1.74
CA ASP A 111 -1.00 -5.83 -2.05
C ASP A 111 -0.76 -4.37 -2.49
N ILE A 112 -0.35 -3.55 -1.52
CA ILE A 112 0.10 -2.18 -1.77
C ILE A 112 1.56 -2.11 -2.19
N GLU A 113 2.38 -3.10 -1.84
CA GLU A 113 3.81 -3.08 -2.11
C GLU A 113 4.06 -3.12 -3.61
N ASN A 114 3.38 -4.01 -4.32
CA ASN A 114 3.43 -4.05 -5.78
C ASN A 114 3.03 -2.70 -6.38
N ARG A 115 1.93 -2.09 -5.90
CA ARG A 115 1.48 -0.78 -6.40
C ARG A 115 2.51 0.33 -6.19
N LEU A 116 3.21 0.33 -5.05
CA LEU A 116 4.25 1.31 -4.76
C LEU A 116 5.54 1.05 -5.54
N GLN A 117 5.80 -0.21 -5.89
CA GLN A 117 6.94 -0.62 -6.72
C GLN A 117 6.70 -0.37 -8.20
N THR A 118 5.48 -0.50 -8.75
CA THR A 118 5.22 -0.29 -10.20
C THR A 118 5.64 1.09 -10.72
N ILE A 119 5.83 2.07 -9.82
CA ILE A 119 6.39 3.38 -10.19
C ILE A 119 7.81 3.28 -10.75
N THR A 120 8.57 2.22 -10.41
CA THR A 120 9.94 1.96 -10.91
C THR A 120 9.93 1.48 -12.34
N ASP A 121 8.94 0.66 -12.70
CA ASP A 121 8.87 0.01 -14.02
C ASP A 121 8.79 1.02 -15.16
N TYR A 122 8.34 2.23 -14.85
CA TYR A 122 8.18 3.34 -15.80
C TYR A 122 9.00 4.58 -15.44
N ALA A 123 9.98 4.45 -14.53
CA ALA A 123 10.80 5.58 -14.08
C ALA A 123 11.67 6.19 -15.20
N GLN A 124 11.95 5.42 -16.27
CA GLN A 124 12.69 5.85 -17.45
C GLN A 124 11.82 5.95 -18.71
N ASP A 125 10.50 5.90 -18.56
CA ASP A 125 9.60 5.79 -19.70
C ASP A 125 9.52 7.10 -20.51
N SER A 126 9.86 7.01 -21.79
CA SER A 126 9.78 8.10 -22.76
C SER A 126 8.38 8.31 -23.34
N LEU A 127 7.45 7.36 -23.11
CA LEU A 127 6.08 7.37 -23.64
C LEU A 127 5.06 8.00 -22.67
N GLY A 128 5.48 8.38 -21.46
CA GLY A 128 4.66 9.13 -20.50
C GLY A 128 3.72 8.27 -19.63
N TYR A 129 3.83 6.94 -19.67
CA TYR A 129 3.09 6.03 -18.78
C TYR A 129 3.41 6.23 -17.31
N GLN A 130 4.56 6.82 -16.98
CA GLN A 130 4.91 7.23 -15.61
C GLN A 130 3.80 8.09 -14.95
N GLN A 131 3.10 8.92 -15.74
CA GLN A 131 2.00 9.74 -15.23
C GLN A 131 0.82 8.88 -14.75
N LEU A 132 0.58 7.71 -15.34
CA LEU A 132 -0.52 6.82 -14.92
C LEU A 132 -0.30 6.26 -13.51
N TYR A 133 0.96 6.05 -13.12
CA TYR A 133 1.33 5.47 -11.83
C TYR A 133 1.56 6.54 -10.75
N THR A 134 1.96 7.75 -11.15
CA THR A 134 2.16 8.88 -10.22
C THR A 134 0.88 9.69 -9.96
N LYS A 135 -0.01 9.83 -10.96
CA LYS A 135 -1.22 10.66 -10.88
C LYS A 135 -2.16 10.29 -9.71
N PRO A 136 -2.38 9.00 -9.37
CA PRO A 136 -3.20 8.65 -8.21
C PRO A 136 -2.63 9.20 -6.88
N PHE A 137 -1.33 9.50 -6.81
CA PHE A 137 -0.71 10.08 -5.62
C PHE A 137 -0.61 11.61 -5.66
N SER A 138 -1.13 12.26 -6.71
CA SER A 138 -1.00 13.71 -6.92
C SER A 138 -1.63 14.58 -5.84
N LEU A 139 -2.60 14.06 -5.07
CA LEU A 139 -3.25 14.77 -3.97
C LEU A 139 -2.60 14.55 -2.60
N PHE A 140 -1.52 13.76 -2.53
CA PHE A 140 -0.87 13.47 -1.26
C PHE A 140 -0.10 14.70 -0.77
N SER A 141 -0.29 15.03 0.51
CA SER A 141 0.55 16.04 1.17
C SER A 141 1.98 15.54 1.36
N GLY A 142 2.92 16.45 1.60
CA GLY A 142 4.30 16.07 1.93
C GLY A 142 4.41 15.14 3.15
N LYS A 143 3.50 15.26 4.14
CA LYS A 143 3.45 14.34 5.29
C LYS A 143 3.02 12.92 4.88
N GLN A 144 2.02 12.82 4.01
CA GLN A 144 1.51 11.54 3.50
C GLN A 144 2.53 10.85 2.62
N LEU A 145 3.21 11.59 1.73
CA LEU A 145 4.31 11.07 0.93
C LEU A 145 5.49 10.59 1.79
N LYS A 146 5.84 11.31 2.85
CA LYS A 146 6.86 10.86 3.81
C LYS A 146 6.49 9.55 4.51
N CYS A 147 5.20 9.29 4.74
CA CYS A 147 4.75 8.00 5.27
C CYS A 147 5.00 6.85 4.28
N ILE A 148 4.83 7.08 2.97
CA ILE A 148 5.19 6.10 1.94
C ILE A 148 6.69 5.77 1.99
N LEU A 149 7.54 6.79 2.06
CA LEU A 149 9.00 6.58 2.13
C LEU A 149 9.39 5.78 3.37
N LYS A 150 8.85 6.14 4.54
CA LYS A 150 9.10 5.41 5.79
C LYS A 150 8.56 3.99 5.77
N PHE A 151 7.45 3.75 5.08
CA PHE A 151 6.94 2.41 4.85
C PHE A 151 7.89 1.57 3.99
N LEU A 152 8.40 2.11 2.87
CA LEU A 152 9.38 1.41 2.03
C LEU A 152 10.67 1.12 2.80
N GLU A 153 11.18 2.08 3.58
CA GLU A 153 12.33 1.86 4.49
C GLU A 153 12.04 0.81 5.55
N PHE A 154 10.84 0.79 6.11
CA PHE A 154 10.42 -0.23 7.06
C PHE A 154 10.49 -1.61 6.40
N LYS A 155 9.96 -1.77 5.19
CA LYS A 155 10.02 -3.03 4.42
C LYS A 155 11.45 -3.46 4.08
N LEU A 156 12.32 -2.54 3.68
CA LEU A 156 13.74 -2.82 3.51
C LEU A 156 14.36 -3.34 4.82
N SER A 157 14.04 -2.70 5.95
CA SER A 157 14.57 -3.12 7.25
C SER A 157 14.06 -4.49 7.71
N GLU A 158 12.83 -4.89 7.34
CA GLU A 158 12.33 -6.24 7.61
C GLU A 158 13.16 -7.30 6.86
N LEU A 159 13.48 -7.06 5.58
CA LEU A 159 14.35 -7.95 4.81
C LEU A 159 15.76 -8.02 5.39
N GLU A 160 16.34 -6.87 5.76
CA GLU A 160 17.66 -6.88 6.41
C GLU A 160 17.67 -7.63 7.74
N MET A 161 16.61 -7.49 8.54
CA MET A 161 16.47 -8.21 9.80
C MET A 161 16.32 -9.71 9.57
N TYR A 162 15.55 -10.12 8.56
CA TYR A 162 15.46 -11.52 8.16
C TYR A 162 16.83 -12.08 7.77
N TYR A 163 17.60 -11.41 6.92
CA TYR A 163 18.94 -11.86 6.53
C TYR A 163 19.97 -11.90 7.67
N LYS A 164 19.68 -11.23 8.80
CA LYS A 164 20.46 -11.28 10.04
C LYS A 164 19.93 -12.31 11.05
N SER A 165 18.83 -12.99 10.75
CA SER A 165 18.16 -13.94 11.66
C SER A 165 18.85 -15.30 11.71
N ASN A 166 18.50 -16.10 12.72
CA ASN A 166 18.95 -17.49 12.80
C ASN A 166 18.39 -18.33 11.65
N ASP A 167 17.13 -18.11 11.26
CA ASP A 167 16.47 -18.85 10.18
C ASP A 167 17.22 -18.66 8.84
N ALA A 168 17.60 -17.43 8.51
CA ALA A 168 18.39 -17.15 7.32
C ALA A 168 19.78 -17.81 7.38
N LYS A 169 20.40 -17.81 8.56
CA LYS A 169 21.68 -18.48 8.79
C LYS A 169 21.58 -20.00 8.64
N GLU A 170 20.50 -20.61 9.11
CA GLU A 170 20.22 -22.04 8.94
C GLU A 170 20.05 -22.41 7.46
N LEU A 171 19.51 -21.50 6.65
CA LEU A 171 19.43 -21.61 5.20
C LEU A 171 20.75 -21.28 4.47
N GLY A 172 21.83 -20.97 5.20
CA GLY A 172 23.14 -20.64 4.65
C GLY A 172 23.24 -19.25 4.01
N LEU A 173 22.28 -18.36 4.29
CA LEU A 173 22.30 -16.99 3.77
C LEU A 173 23.26 -16.11 4.58
N LEU A 174 24.10 -15.35 3.87
CA LEU A 174 24.94 -14.33 4.48
C LEU A 174 24.13 -13.03 4.67
N PRO A 175 24.29 -12.28 5.78
CA PRO A 175 23.60 -11.01 5.98
C PRO A 175 23.82 -10.01 4.84
N THR A 176 25.01 -10.02 4.24
CA THR A 176 25.36 -9.15 3.10
C THR A 176 24.69 -9.54 1.80
N ALA A 177 24.09 -10.74 1.71
CA ALA A 177 23.41 -11.22 0.52
C ALA A 177 22.05 -10.54 0.30
N VAL A 178 21.51 -9.83 1.30
CA VAL A 178 20.25 -9.08 1.18
C VAL A 178 20.26 -8.11 -0.01
N LYS A 179 21.42 -7.51 -0.34
CA LYS A 179 21.55 -6.59 -1.49
C LYS A 179 21.33 -7.24 -2.86
N TYR A 180 21.35 -8.57 -2.92
CA TYR A 180 21.05 -9.35 -4.13
C TYR A 180 19.66 -9.98 -4.08
N ASN A 181 18.91 -9.78 -3.00
CA ASN A 181 17.51 -10.18 -2.93
C ASN A 181 16.70 -9.30 -3.89
N LYS A 182 15.88 -9.93 -4.73
CA LYS A 182 15.08 -9.22 -5.75
C LYS A 182 14.15 -8.18 -5.11
N ASP A 183 13.45 -8.55 -4.05
CA ASP A 183 12.48 -7.68 -3.37
C ASP A 183 13.19 -6.50 -2.70
N TYR A 184 14.36 -6.74 -2.10
CA TYR A 184 15.20 -5.67 -1.54
C TYR A 184 15.62 -4.67 -2.63
N MET A 185 16.07 -5.16 -3.80
CA MET A 185 16.46 -4.29 -4.92
C MET A 185 15.27 -3.47 -5.43
N GLN A 186 14.10 -4.09 -5.60
CA GLN A 186 12.88 -3.42 -6.06
C GLN A 186 12.39 -2.36 -5.07
N LEU A 187 12.41 -2.66 -3.78
CA LEU A 187 12.05 -1.68 -2.73
C LEU A 187 13.04 -0.51 -2.69
N GLN A 188 14.34 -0.77 -2.84
CA GLN A 188 15.37 0.26 -2.87
C GLN A 188 15.22 1.18 -4.09
N GLU A 189 14.91 0.60 -5.25
CA GLU A 189 14.64 1.35 -6.48
C GLU A 189 13.35 2.17 -6.35
N ALA A 190 12.29 1.59 -5.78
CA ALA A 190 11.05 2.30 -5.50
C ALA A 190 11.30 3.51 -4.62
N LEU A 191 11.99 3.33 -3.49
CA LEU A 191 12.32 4.40 -2.56
C LEU A 191 13.01 5.59 -3.27
N ASN A 192 13.99 5.30 -4.12
CA ASN A 192 14.69 6.32 -4.91
C ASN A 192 13.77 7.03 -5.92
N CYS A 193 12.93 6.26 -6.63
CA CYS A 193 11.96 6.81 -7.58
C CYS A 193 10.94 7.72 -6.90
N TRP A 194 10.46 7.35 -5.71
CA TRP A 194 9.53 8.17 -4.94
C TRP A 194 10.15 9.49 -4.49
N ILE A 195 11.40 9.47 -3.99
CA ILE A 195 12.13 10.69 -3.61
C ILE A 195 12.28 11.63 -4.82
N HIS A 196 12.66 11.08 -5.97
CA HIS A 196 12.87 11.86 -7.20
C HIS A 196 11.56 12.43 -7.77
N ASN A 197 10.56 11.56 -8.01
CA ASN A 197 9.34 11.93 -8.74
C ASN A 197 8.48 12.93 -7.98
N PHE A 198 8.46 12.84 -6.65
CA PHE A 198 7.67 13.73 -5.81
C PHE A 198 8.51 14.84 -5.15
N LYS A 199 9.79 14.96 -5.51
CA LYS A 199 10.74 15.99 -5.01
C LYS A 199 10.70 16.10 -3.48
N ILE A 200 10.72 14.96 -2.80
CA ILE A 200 10.56 14.91 -1.35
C ILE A 200 11.91 15.19 -0.71
N GLU A 201 12.00 16.22 0.13
CA GLU A 201 13.16 16.39 1.01
C GLU A 201 13.18 15.28 2.06
N TYR A 202 14.03 14.28 1.81
CA TYR A 202 14.15 13.07 2.61
C TYR A 202 15.61 12.65 2.72
N VAL A 203 16.07 12.34 3.93
CA VAL A 203 17.42 11.84 4.20
C VAL A 203 17.31 10.37 4.55
N LEU A 204 17.86 9.52 3.69
CA LEU A 204 17.98 8.08 3.94
C LEU A 204 18.79 7.83 5.21
N LYS A 205 18.29 6.96 6.08
CA LYS A 205 18.94 6.61 7.35
C LYS A 205 19.77 5.34 7.27
#